data_AF-A0A497FWB9-F1
#
_entry.id   AF-A0A497FWB9-F1
#
_cell.length_a   1.000
_cell.length_b   1.000
_cell.length_c   1.000
_cell.angle_alpha   90.00
_cell.angle_beta   90.00
_cell.angle_gamma   90.00
#
_symmetry.space_group_name_H-M   'P 1'
#
loop_
_entity.id
_entity.type
_entity.pdbx_description
1 polymer ?
#
loop_
_entity_poly.entity_id
_entity_poly.type
_entity_poly.pdbx_seq_one_letter_code
_entity_poly.pdbx_strand_id
1 'polypeptide(L)'
;MEVPSALLINVAIALSVILLIGYVYSYVSGYRAWIQMELVEFHVYVFLSNLYEAILDSVKLCLNTSRSFVVGTPVSFYIDSSGKLLVEYGGNVFETQLPDKIGGISVEYETSNAYGKIIVVYVDYFPEESKLRVRISGG
;
A
#
# COMPACT_ATOMS: atom_id res chain seq x y z
N MET A 1 -41.05 21.93 41.50
CA MET A 1 -39.81 21.44 42.12
C MET A 1 -38.68 22.03 41.30
N GLU A 2 -37.98 23.04 41.83
CA GLU A 2 -36.89 23.71 41.10
C GLU A 2 -35.68 22.78 41.02
N VAL A 3 -35.13 22.60 39.82
CA VAL A 3 -33.92 21.80 39.64
C VAL A 3 -32.76 22.59 40.27
N PRO A 4 -31.95 21.97 41.16
CA PRO A 4 -30.83 22.67 41.77
C PRO A 4 -29.90 23.21 40.68
N SER A 5 -29.59 24.49 40.72
CA SER A 5 -28.72 25.17 39.74
C SER A 5 -27.36 24.46 39.58
N ALA A 6 -26.83 23.90 40.65
CA ALA A 6 -25.60 23.09 40.64
C ALA A 6 -25.72 21.82 39.79
N LEU A 7 -26.89 21.16 39.77
CA LEU A 7 -27.13 19.98 38.94
C LEU A 7 -27.11 20.36 37.46
N LEU A 8 -27.76 21.47 37.09
CA LEU A 8 -27.80 21.98 35.72
C LEU A 8 -26.40 22.37 35.22
N ILE A 9 -25.60 23.03 36.08
CA ILE A 9 -24.21 23.39 35.77
C ILE A 9 -23.35 22.14 35.55
N ASN A 10 -23.46 21.13 36.41
CA ASN A 10 -22.70 19.88 36.27
C ASN A 10 -23.06 19.12 34.99
N VAL A 11 -24.35 19.09 34.61
CA VAL A 11 -24.79 18.50 33.34
C VAL A 11 -24.23 19.27 32.14
N ALA A 12 -24.25 20.61 32.18
CA ALA A 12 -23.70 21.45 31.12
C ALA A 12 -22.18 21.25 30.94
N ILE A 13 -21.43 21.15 32.05
CA ILE A 13 -19.99 20.85 32.02
C ILE A 13 -19.75 19.46 31.43
N ALA A 14 -20.48 18.44 31.88
CA ALA A 14 -20.33 17.07 31.38
C ALA A 14 -20.60 16.99 29.87
N LEU A 15 -21.68 17.63 29.38
CA LEU A 15 -21.99 17.68 27.96
C LEU A 15 -20.90 18.41 27.15
N SER A 16 -20.38 19.52 27.66
CA SER A 16 -19.30 20.27 27.02
C SER A 16 -18.02 19.42 26.88
N VAL A 17 -17.67 18.66 27.93
CA VAL A 17 -16.52 17.75 27.91
C VAL A 17 -16.73 16.61 26.92
N ILE A 18 -17.92 16.00 26.88
CA ILE A 18 -18.25 14.94 25.92
C ILE A 18 -18.15 15.46 24.48
N LEU A 19 -18.67 16.65 24.21
CA LEU A 19 -18.59 17.28 22.88
C LEU A 19 -17.15 17.56 22.48
N LEU A 20 -16.32 18.06 23.40
CA LEU A 20 -14.90 18.31 23.15
C LEU A 20 -14.15 17.01 22.85
N ILE A 21 -14.37 15.96 23.66
CA ILE A 21 -13.75 14.64 23.44
C ILE A 21 -14.19 14.07 22.08
N GLY A 22 -15.48 14.15 21.76
CA GLY A 22 -16.01 13.70 20.48
C GLY A 22 -15.41 14.43 19.29
N TYR A 23 -15.25 15.76 19.38
CA TYR A 23 -14.59 16.56 18.36
C TYR A 23 -13.13 16.17 18.16
N VAL A 24 -12.35 16.06 19.25
CA VAL A 24 -10.94 15.66 19.18
C VAL A 24 -10.80 14.25 18.60
N TYR A 25 -11.64 13.31 19.02
CA TYR A 25 -11.63 11.95 18.50
C TYR A 25 -11.93 11.91 17.00
N SER A 26 -12.96 12.64 16.55
CA SER A 26 -13.32 12.73 15.14
C SER A 26 -12.19 13.35 14.32
N TYR A 27 -11.57 14.42 14.82
CA TYR A 27 -10.44 15.07 14.16
C TYR A 27 -9.26 14.11 14.02
N VAL A 28 -8.79 13.50 15.11
CA VAL A 28 -7.67 12.56 15.09
C VAL A 28 -7.96 11.36 14.18
N SER A 29 -9.19 10.84 14.20
CA SER A 29 -9.59 9.72 13.34
C SER A 29 -9.53 10.08 11.86
N GLY A 30 -10.00 11.29 11.49
CA GLY A 30 -9.92 11.79 10.12
C GLY A 30 -8.47 11.96 9.63
N TYR A 31 -7.61 12.56 10.46
CA TYR A 31 -6.19 12.73 10.12
C TYR A 31 -5.47 11.39 9.99
N ARG A 32 -5.79 10.41 10.85
CA ARG A 32 -5.23 9.06 10.76
C ARG A 32 -5.59 8.40 9.43
N ALA A 33 -6.85 8.48 9.02
CA ALA A 33 -7.31 7.91 7.76
C ALA A 33 -6.58 8.54 6.55
N TRP A 34 -6.45 9.88 6.55
CA TRP A 34 -5.71 10.59 5.49
C TRP A 34 -4.23 10.17 5.45
N ILE A 35 -3.53 10.15 6.59
CA ILE A 35 -2.13 9.69 6.65
C ILE A 35 -1.98 8.26 6.13
N GLN A 36 -2.92 7.37 6.47
CA GLN A 36 -2.88 5.99 5.99
C GLN A 36 -3.07 5.90 4.46
N MET A 37 -3.94 6.72 3.88
CA MET A 37 -4.13 6.81 2.44
C MET A 37 -2.85 7.28 1.72
N GLU A 38 -2.27 8.39 2.16
CA GLU A 38 -1.01 8.93 1.61
C GLU A 38 0.13 7.90 1.72
N LEU A 39 0.19 7.16 2.83
CA LEU A 39 1.16 6.09 3.00
C LEU A 39 0.93 4.95 2.02
N VAL A 40 -0.30 4.47 1.82
CA VAL A 40 -0.57 3.40 0.83
C VAL A 40 -0.10 3.84 -0.57
N GLU A 41 -0.45 5.05 -1.00
CA GLU A 41 -0.05 5.56 -2.31
C GLU A 41 1.47 5.65 -2.46
N PHE A 42 2.16 6.10 -1.41
CA PHE A 42 3.63 6.10 -1.38
C PHE A 42 4.20 4.69 -1.56
N HIS A 43 3.65 3.68 -0.89
CA HIS A 43 4.11 2.29 -1.03
C HIS A 43 3.91 1.73 -2.45
N VAL A 44 2.80 2.10 -3.11
CA VAL A 44 2.55 1.76 -4.51
C VAL A 44 3.63 2.38 -5.41
N TYR A 45 3.93 3.66 -5.21
CA TYR A 45 4.97 4.34 -5.98
C TYR A 45 6.35 3.67 -5.82
N VAL A 46 6.73 3.35 -4.58
CA VAL A 46 7.99 2.64 -4.29
C VAL A 46 8.02 1.27 -4.98
N PHE A 47 6.92 0.50 -4.92
CA PHE A 47 6.81 -0.78 -5.60
C PHE A 47 7.01 -0.64 -7.11
N LEU A 48 6.28 0.28 -7.75
CA LEU A 48 6.35 0.50 -9.20
C LEU A 48 7.76 0.90 -9.63
N SER A 49 8.41 1.80 -8.90
CA SER A 49 9.78 2.22 -9.21
C SER A 49 10.75 1.03 -9.21
N ASN A 50 10.71 0.19 -8.17
CA ASN A 50 11.58 -0.97 -8.06
C ASN A 50 11.26 -2.06 -9.09
N LEU A 51 9.99 -2.25 -9.43
CA LEU A 51 9.57 -3.15 -10.50
C LEU A 51 10.18 -2.71 -11.85
N TYR A 52 10.03 -1.44 -12.22
CA TYR A 52 10.56 -0.93 -13.48
C TYR A 52 12.08 -1.01 -13.56
N GLU A 53 12.78 -0.72 -12.46
CA GLU A 53 14.23 -0.87 -12.41
C GLU A 53 14.65 -2.34 -12.54
N ALA A 54 13.99 -3.26 -11.84
CA ALA A 54 14.29 -4.70 -11.95
C ALA A 54 14.06 -5.23 -13.37
N ILE A 55 12.99 -4.77 -14.04
CA ILE A 55 12.70 -5.10 -15.43
C ILE A 55 13.78 -4.57 -16.36
N LEU A 56 14.14 -3.29 -16.21
CA LEU A 56 15.17 -2.65 -17.01
C LEU A 56 16.53 -3.35 -16.85
N ASP A 57 16.91 -3.70 -15.62
CA ASP A 57 18.15 -4.43 -15.34
C ASP A 57 18.11 -5.84 -15.97
N SER A 58 16.99 -6.56 -15.81
CA SER A 58 16.79 -7.90 -16.36
C SER A 58 16.91 -7.93 -17.89
N VAL A 59 16.29 -6.96 -18.57
CA VAL A 59 16.35 -6.81 -20.03
C VAL A 59 17.74 -6.41 -20.51
N LYS A 60 18.38 -5.44 -19.85
CA LYS A 60 19.73 -4.97 -20.24
C LYS A 60 20.80 -6.03 -20.08
N LEU A 61 20.71 -6.83 -19.01
CA LEU A 61 21.68 -7.86 -18.68
C LEU A 61 21.35 -9.21 -19.33
N CYS A 62 20.17 -9.34 -19.94
CA CYS A 62 19.65 -10.60 -20.48
C CYS A 62 19.65 -11.75 -19.45
N LEU A 63 19.36 -11.43 -18.18
CA LEU A 63 19.49 -12.36 -17.06
C LEU A 63 18.36 -12.14 -16.03
N ASN A 64 17.94 -13.22 -15.38
CA ASN A 64 16.97 -13.14 -14.29
C ASN A 64 17.53 -12.28 -13.15
N THR A 65 16.71 -11.35 -12.69
CA THR A 65 17.11 -10.35 -11.70
C THR A 65 16.09 -10.32 -10.57
N SER A 66 16.55 -10.04 -9.36
CA SER A 66 15.68 -9.76 -8.23
C SER A 66 16.08 -8.43 -7.59
N ARG A 67 15.08 -7.65 -7.16
CA ARG A 67 15.29 -6.39 -6.46
C ARG A 67 14.50 -6.37 -5.17
N SER A 68 15.20 -6.17 -4.05
CA SER A 68 14.60 -5.99 -2.74
C SER A 68 14.49 -4.51 -2.39
N PHE A 69 13.38 -4.10 -1.79
CA PHE A 69 13.20 -2.74 -1.30
C PHE A 69 12.55 -2.72 0.09
N VAL A 70 12.83 -1.66 0.83
CA VAL A 70 12.34 -1.46 2.20
C VAL A 70 11.18 -0.48 2.18
N VAL A 71 10.05 -0.89 2.73
CA VAL A 71 8.83 -0.07 2.88
C VAL A 71 8.69 0.56 4.28
N GLY A 72 9.59 0.19 5.21
CA GLY A 72 9.68 0.78 6.56
C GLY A 72 8.61 0.31 7.55
N THR A 73 7.39 0.09 7.06
CA THR A 73 6.27 -0.49 7.82
C THR A 73 5.74 -1.75 7.14
N PRO A 74 5.17 -2.72 7.87
CA PRO A 74 4.59 -3.91 7.24
C PRO A 74 3.42 -3.52 6.33
N VAL A 75 3.55 -3.84 5.04
CA VAL A 75 2.55 -3.57 4.00
C VAL A 75 2.26 -4.87 3.26
N SER A 76 1.00 -5.07 2.89
CA SER A 76 0.59 -6.21 2.06
C SER A 76 0.60 -5.83 0.60
N PHE A 77 1.25 -6.63 -0.23
CA PHE A 77 1.21 -6.56 -1.69
C PHE A 77 0.64 -7.87 -2.22
N TYR A 78 -0.27 -7.76 -3.18
CA TYR A 78 -0.82 -8.89 -3.90
C TYR A 78 -0.83 -8.58 -5.39
N ILE A 79 -0.39 -9.54 -6.19
CA ILE A 79 -0.45 -9.49 -7.65
C ILE A 79 -1.19 -10.74 -8.11
N ASP A 80 -2.17 -10.58 -8.99
CA ASP A 80 -2.78 -11.71 -9.69
C ASP A 80 -2.19 -11.92 -11.09
N SER A 81 -2.55 -13.04 -11.72
CA SER A 81 -2.09 -13.37 -13.07
C SER A 81 -2.60 -12.44 -14.17
N SER A 82 -3.59 -11.60 -13.87
CA SER A 82 -4.08 -10.58 -14.81
C SER A 82 -3.26 -9.29 -14.75
N GLY A 83 -2.30 -9.19 -13.81
CA GLY A 83 -1.52 -7.98 -13.57
C GLY A 83 -2.22 -6.98 -12.66
N LYS A 84 -3.30 -7.35 -11.98
CA LYS A 84 -3.91 -6.49 -10.96
C LYS A 84 -3.01 -6.47 -9.73
N LEU A 85 -2.57 -5.28 -9.34
CA LEU A 85 -1.82 -5.00 -8.12
C LEU A 85 -2.77 -4.46 -7.05
N LEU A 86 -2.68 -5.05 -5.86
CA LEU A 86 -3.36 -4.67 -4.65
C LEU A 86 -2.31 -4.35 -3.58
N VAL A 87 -2.41 -3.15 -2.99
CA VAL A 87 -1.54 -2.72 -1.89
C VAL A 87 -2.39 -2.30 -0.71
N GLU A 88 -2.16 -2.89 0.46
CA GLU A 88 -2.93 -2.62 1.67
C GLU A 88 -2.04 -2.20 2.84
N TYR A 89 -2.41 -1.08 3.47
CA TYR A 89 -1.79 -0.61 4.71
C TYR A 89 -2.84 0.04 5.62
N GLY A 90 -2.90 -0.45 6.87
CA GLY A 90 -3.72 0.15 7.93
C GLY A 90 -5.23 0.17 7.64
N GLY A 91 -5.73 -0.75 6.82
CA GLY A 91 -7.13 -0.83 6.39
C GLY A 91 -7.48 -0.01 5.15
N ASN A 92 -6.52 0.72 4.58
CA ASN A 92 -6.67 1.35 3.27
C ASN A 92 -6.08 0.44 2.19
N VAL A 93 -6.78 0.37 1.05
CA VAL A 93 -6.43 -0.48 -0.08
C VAL A 93 -6.29 0.40 -1.32
N PHE A 94 -5.21 0.20 -2.07
CA PHE A 94 -5.02 0.78 -3.38
C PHE A 94 -4.94 -0.31 -4.44
N GLU A 95 -5.67 -0.11 -5.53
CA GLU A 95 -5.77 -1.04 -6.64
C GLU A 95 -5.28 -0.36 -7.92
N THR A 96 -4.44 -1.06 -8.68
CA THR A 96 -4.01 -0.60 -10.01
C THR A 96 -3.74 -1.75 -10.96
N GLN A 97 -3.79 -1.47 -12.25
CA GLN A 97 -3.48 -2.42 -13.30
C GLN A 97 -2.03 -2.22 -13.75
N LEU A 98 -1.23 -3.27 -13.64
CA LEU A 98 0.13 -3.28 -14.18
C LEU A 98 0.09 -3.51 -15.71
N PRO A 99 1.04 -2.92 -16.46
CA PRO A 99 1.09 -3.05 -17.91
C PRO A 99 1.44 -4.47 -18.33
N ASP A 100 0.77 -4.98 -19.37
CA ASP A 100 1.07 -6.27 -19.99
C ASP A 100 2.27 -6.20 -20.95
N LYS A 101 2.76 -4.99 -21.26
CA LYS A 101 3.92 -4.75 -22.12
C LYS A 101 4.78 -3.58 -21.63
N ILE A 102 6.09 -3.75 -21.69
CA ILE A 102 7.07 -2.69 -21.40
C ILE A 102 8.12 -2.68 -22.50
N GLY A 103 8.26 -1.58 -23.22
CA GLY A 103 9.23 -1.46 -24.31
C GLY A 103 9.04 -2.48 -25.45
N GLY A 104 7.81 -2.99 -25.63
CA GLY A 104 7.49 -4.04 -26.61
C GLY A 104 7.69 -5.48 -26.12
N ILE A 105 8.26 -5.68 -24.93
CA ILE A 105 8.44 -6.98 -24.29
C ILE A 105 7.16 -7.34 -23.52
N SER A 106 6.66 -8.56 -23.70
CA SER A 106 5.46 -9.03 -23.00
C SER A 106 5.77 -9.31 -21.54
N VAL A 107 4.89 -8.90 -20.62
CA VAL A 107 5.05 -9.13 -19.18
C VAL A 107 3.91 -10.03 -18.70
N GLU A 108 4.29 -11.15 -18.09
CA GLU A 108 3.36 -12.04 -17.37
C GLU A 108 3.57 -11.90 -15.87
N TYR A 109 2.47 -11.96 -15.13
CA TYR A 109 2.47 -11.87 -13.68
C TYR A 109 2.12 -13.24 -13.09
N GLU A 110 2.89 -13.69 -12.09
CA GLU A 110 2.49 -14.83 -11.27
C GLU A 110 1.60 -14.36 -10.13
N THR A 111 0.55 -15.14 -9.84
CA THR A 111 -0.27 -14.90 -8.65
C THR A 111 0.61 -15.07 -7.41
N SER A 112 0.89 -13.98 -6.73
CA SER A 112 1.85 -13.93 -5.63
C SER A 112 1.48 -12.86 -4.61
N ASN A 113 1.88 -13.08 -3.35
CA ASN A 113 1.64 -12.16 -2.26
C ASN A 113 2.92 -11.94 -1.44
N ALA A 114 3.02 -10.76 -0.84
CA ALA A 114 4.10 -10.38 0.02
C ALA A 114 3.55 -9.55 1.19
N TYR A 115 3.90 -9.92 2.41
CA TYR A 115 3.64 -9.12 3.60
C TYR A 115 4.93 -8.99 4.39
N GLY A 116 5.35 -7.75 4.65
CA GLY A 116 6.60 -7.52 5.35
C GLY A 116 7.07 -6.09 5.24
N LYS A 117 8.21 -5.82 5.88
CA LYS A 117 8.91 -4.53 5.75
C LYS A 117 9.87 -4.52 4.57
N ILE A 118 10.24 -5.70 4.09
CA ILE A 118 11.12 -5.93 2.97
C ILE A 118 10.32 -6.72 1.94
N ILE A 119 10.26 -6.19 0.73
CA ILE A 119 9.57 -6.82 -0.39
C ILE A 119 10.61 -7.11 -1.46
N VAL A 120 10.54 -8.29 -2.06
CA VAL A 120 11.41 -8.73 -3.13
C VAL A 120 10.59 -8.92 -4.40
N VAL A 121 11.00 -8.26 -5.48
CA VAL A 121 10.46 -8.45 -6.83
C VAL A 121 11.43 -9.32 -7.58
N TYR A 122 10.94 -10.43 -8.14
CA TYR A 122 11.69 -11.29 -9.03
C TYR A 122 11.21 -11.06 -10.46
N VAL A 123 12.16 -10.91 -11.38
CA VAL A 123 11.92 -10.71 -12.80
C VAL A 123 12.75 -11.74 -13.57
N ASP A 124 12.07 -12.75 -14.09
CA ASP A 124 12.66 -13.75 -14.97
C ASP A 124 12.49 -13.30 -16.42
N TYR A 125 13.59 -13.22 -17.17
CA TYR A 125 13.58 -12.77 -18.57
C TYR A 125 13.91 -13.93 -19.49
N PHE A 126 13.07 -14.11 -20.51
CA PHE A 126 13.18 -15.13 -21.55
C PHE A 126 13.47 -14.43 -22.88
N PRO A 127 14.75 -14.26 -23.26
CA PRO A 127 15.13 -13.46 -24.43
C PRO A 127 14.58 -14.02 -25.74
N GLU A 128 14.54 -15.35 -25.87
CA GLU A 128 14.05 -16.04 -27.08
C GLU A 128 12.56 -15.76 -27.34
N GLU A 129 11.78 -15.58 -26.27
CA GLU A 129 10.34 -15.31 -26.33
C GLU A 129 10.01 -13.82 -26.22
N SER A 130 11.01 -12.95 -26.00
CA SER A 130 10.82 -11.52 -25.69
C SER A 130 9.77 -11.32 -24.58
N LYS A 131 9.96 -12.07 -23.48
CA LYS A 131 8.96 -12.24 -22.43
C LYS A 131 9.58 -12.10 -21.05
N LEU A 132 8.88 -11.42 -20.14
CA LEU A 132 9.22 -11.26 -18.74
C LEU A 132 8.17 -11.96 -17.89
N ARG A 133 8.61 -12.56 -16.78
CA ARG A 133 7.72 -13.06 -15.74
C ARG A 133 8.05 -12.39 -14.41
N VAL A 134 7.03 -11.85 -13.77
CA VAL A 134 7.13 -11.08 -12.52
C VAL A 134 6.44 -11.82 -11.39
N ARG A 135 7.12 -11.94 -10.25
CA ARG A 135 6.54 -12.46 -9.00
C ARG A 135 7.10 -11.71 -7.80
N ILE A 136 6.36 -11.71 -6.69
CA ILE A 136 6.76 -11.03 -5.45
C ILE A 136 6.89 -11.98 -4.27
N SER A 137 7.68 -11.59 -3.27
CA SER A 137 7.79 -12.26 -1.97
C SER A 137 8.02 -11.25 -0.85
N GLY A 138 7.53 -11.56 0.35
CA GLY A 138 7.78 -10.79 1.58
C GLY A 138 8.84 -11.43 2.45
N GLY A 139 9.53 -10.59 3.25
CA GLY A 139 10.51 -10.99 4.28
C GLY A 139 10.39 -10.18 5.55
#